data_AF-A0A364KYQ2-F1
#
_entry.id   AF-A0A364KYQ2-F1
#
_cell.length_a   1.000
_cell.length_b   1.000
_cell.length_c   1.000
_cell.angle_alpha   90.00
_cell.angle_beta   90.00
_cell.angle_gamma   90.00
#
_symmetry.space_group_name_H-M   'P 1'
#
loop_
_entity.id
_entity.type
_entity.pdbx_description
1 polymer ?
#
loop_
_entity_poly.entity_id
_entity_poly.type
_entity_poly.pdbx_seq_one_letter_code
_entity_poly.pdbx_strand_id
1 'polypeptide(L)'
;MTTPRKVCFVTIGATAPFDALLSNVLDQPFLEALKTHGYTALLIQYGKEGQAIFDSFTKIKPPGSPGRCDLDIKGFGFKSEGLVQEMRSTKANPSQNVVEGMILSHAGSGSIMEALRIGVPLVVVPNPALQDNHQEELARQIAKNGWAIAGKLDRLAESVQRAETLRSALRSWPPKNSGALKDSRGLAGVVEDELGFLD
;
A
#
# COMPACT_ATOMS: atom_id res chain seq x y z
N MET A 1 16.40 8.84 -21.06
CA MET A 1 15.29 9.23 -20.16
C MET A 1 15.34 8.29 -18.97
N THR A 2 15.35 8.81 -17.74
CA THR A 2 15.40 7.99 -16.53
C THR A 2 14.00 7.42 -16.24
N THR A 3 13.91 6.11 -15.99
CA THR A 3 12.64 5.46 -15.61
C THR A 3 12.06 6.15 -14.37
N PRO A 4 10.79 6.57 -14.37
CA PRO A 4 10.18 7.21 -13.21
C PRO A 4 10.12 6.26 -12.02
N ARG A 5 10.34 6.78 -10.83
CA ARG A 5 10.24 5.99 -9.59
C ARG A 5 8.78 5.74 -9.28
N LYS A 6 8.42 4.48 -9.02
CA LYS A 6 7.08 4.07 -8.59
C LYS A 6 7.21 3.16 -7.37
N VAL A 7 6.62 3.59 -6.26
CA VAL A 7 6.82 2.97 -4.93
C VAL A 7 5.62 2.14 -4.52
N CYS A 8 5.85 0.89 -4.16
CA CYS A 8 4.93 0.10 -3.36
C CYS A 8 5.38 0.22 -1.90
N PHE A 9 4.56 0.84 -1.06
CA PHE A 9 4.82 0.90 0.38
C PHE A 9 3.98 -0.14 1.11
N VAL A 10 4.62 -1.04 1.85
CA VAL A 10 3.99 -2.08 2.66
C VAL A 10 4.17 -1.73 4.13
N THR A 11 3.08 -1.69 4.90
CA THR A 11 3.13 -1.59 6.37
C THR A 11 2.45 -2.78 7.01
N ILE A 12 3.23 -3.57 7.75
CA ILE A 12 2.83 -4.80 8.44
C ILE A 12 2.43 -4.52 9.89
N GLY A 13 2.65 -3.28 10.34
CA GLY A 13 2.38 -2.86 11.72
C GLY A 13 3.57 -3.11 12.60
N ALA A 14 3.54 -2.50 13.78
CA ALA A 14 4.61 -2.61 14.76
C ALA A 14 4.24 -3.52 15.94
N THR A 15 2.95 -3.70 16.21
CA THR A 15 2.43 -4.25 17.47
C THR A 15 2.07 -5.73 17.40
N ALA A 16 1.60 -6.22 16.24
CA ALA A 16 1.27 -7.62 16.05
C ALA A 16 2.16 -8.21 14.94
N PRO A 17 2.75 -9.39 15.14
CA PRO A 17 3.51 -10.06 14.09
C PRO A 17 2.58 -10.47 12.95
N PHE A 18 3.07 -10.33 11.72
CA PHE A 18 2.37 -10.81 10.55
C PHE A 18 3.37 -11.26 9.48
N ASP A 19 4.22 -12.18 9.92
CA ASP A 19 5.33 -12.76 9.15
C ASP A 19 4.87 -13.35 7.82
N ALA A 20 3.68 -13.96 7.80
CA ALA A 20 3.07 -14.47 6.58
C ALA A 20 2.92 -13.36 5.52
N LEU A 21 2.48 -12.15 5.90
CA LEU A 21 2.41 -11.03 4.96
C LEU A 21 3.81 -10.63 4.49
N LEU A 22 4.79 -10.54 5.40
CA LEU A 22 6.16 -10.17 5.06
C LEU A 22 6.79 -11.14 4.07
N SER A 23 6.67 -12.45 4.32
CA SER A 23 7.17 -13.48 3.41
C SER A 23 6.50 -13.39 2.04
N ASN A 24 5.18 -13.26 2.00
CA ASN A 24 4.45 -13.20 0.72
C ASN A 24 4.79 -11.93 -0.11
N VAL A 25 5.06 -10.78 0.52
CA VAL A 25 5.51 -9.58 -0.22
C VAL A 25 6.98 -9.63 -0.66
N LEU A 26 7.77 -10.55 -0.11
CA LEU A 26 9.16 -10.80 -0.51
C LEU A 26 9.28 -11.98 -1.50
N ASP A 27 8.19 -12.72 -1.71
CA ASP A 27 8.14 -13.86 -2.61
C ASP A 27 8.01 -13.46 -4.08
N GLN A 28 8.51 -14.35 -4.94
CA GLN A 28 8.66 -14.11 -6.37
C GLN A 28 7.38 -13.66 -7.08
N PRO A 29 6.19 -14.26 -6.84
CA PRO A 29 4.97 -13.84 -7.53
C PRO A 29 4.59 -12.38 -7.28
N PHE A 30 4.83 -11.86 -6.07
CA PHE A 30 4.53 -10.48 -5.74
C PHE A 30 5.55 -9.53 -6.38
N LEU A 31 6.85 -9.85 -6.30
CA LEU A 31 7.91 -9.03 -6.91
C LEU A 31 7.76 -8.95 -8.44
N GLU A 32 7.37 -10.05 -9.09
CA GLU A 32 7.09 -10.10 -10.52
C GLU A 32 5.86 -9.28 -10.91
N ALA A 33 4.80 -9.32 -10.09
CA ALA A 33 3.62 -8.48 -10.30
C ALA A 33 3.98 -6.99 -10.20
N LEU A 34 4.78 -6.60 -9.20
CA LEU A 34 5.30 -5.24 -9.08
C LEU A 34 6.09 -4.82 -10.32
N LYS A 35 7.06 -5.64 -10.76
CA LYS A 35 7.85 -5.37 -11.97
C LYS A 35 6.96 -5.21 -13.21
N THR A 36 5.99 -6.11 -13.39
CA THR A 36 5.04 -6.12 -14.51
C THR A 36 4.23 -4.82 -14.57
N HIS A 37 3.89 -4.24 -13.41
CA HIS A 37 3.17 -2.98 -13.30
C HIS A 37 4.07 -1.73 -13.16
N GLY A 38 5.36 -1.87 -13.49
CA GLY A 38 6.32 -0.77 -13.56
C GLY A 38 6.70 -0.19 -12.21
N TYR A 39 6.50 -0.93 -11.11
CA TYR A 39 7.07 -0.56 -9.82
C TYR A 39 8.58 -0.70 -9.87
N THR A 40 9.27 0.26 -9.24
CA THR A 40 10.74 0.30 -9.21
C THR A 40 11.28 0.18 -7.79
N ALA A 41 10.42 0.34 -6.79
CA ALA A 41 10.80 0.31 -5.38
C ALA A 41 9.72 -0.37 -4.53
N LEU A 42 10.19 -1.20 -3.59
CA LEU A 42 9.38 -1.81 -2.55
C LEU A 42 9.94 -1.36 -1.21
N LEU A 43 9.13 -0.62 -0.46
CA LEU A 43 9.48 -0.13 0.86
C LEU A 43 8.61 -0.85 1.89
N ILE A 44 9.23 -1.49 2.89
CA ILE A 44 8.52 -2.33 3.85
C ILE A 44 8.77 -1.83 5.26
N GLN A 45 7.70 -1.52 5.99
CA GLN A 45 7.71 -1.36 7.42
C GLN A 45 7.27 -2.67 8.08
N TYR A 46 8.11 -3.22 8.96
CA TYR A 46 7.82 -4.43 9.72
C TYR A 46 7.95 -4.22 11.23
N GLY A 47 7.31 -5.09 12.01
CA GLY A 47 7.46 -5.16 13.46
C GLY A 47 8.79 -5.82 13.86
N LYS A 48 9.03 -5.91 15.18
CA LYS A 48 10.29 -6.41 15.75
C LYS A 48 10.75 -7.76 15.17
N GLU A 49 9.83 -8.71 15.03
CA GLU A 49 10.13 -10.07 14.55
C GLU A 49 10.40 -10.12 13.03
N GLY A 50 9.92 -9.14 12.27
CA GLY A 50 10.08 -9.11 10.81
C GLY A 50 11.51 -8.81 10.34
N GLN A 51 12.36 -8.27 11.22
CA GLN A 51 13.76 -7.95 10.87
C GLN A 51 14.53 -9.20 10.44
N ALA A 52 14.39 -10.32 11.16
CA ALA A 52 15.09 -11.55 10.84
C ALA A 52 14.70 -12.13 9.47
N ILE A 53 13.41 -11.99 9.09
CA ILE A 53 12.90 -12.40 7.78
C ILE A 53 13.49 -11.52 6.68
N PHE A 54 13.48 -10.20 6.87
CA PHE A 54 14.01 -9.26 5.90
C PHE A 54 15.53 -9.40 5.69
N ASP A 55 16.28 -9.62 6.77
CA ASP A 55 17.72 -9.82 6.72
C ASP A 55 18.07 -11.13 6.01
N SER A 56 17.32 -12.21 6.29
CA SER A 56 17.46 -13.49 5.59
C SER A 56 17.19 -13.34 4.09
N PHE A 57 16.12 -12.64 3.72
CA PHE A 57 15.83 -12.31 2.31
C PHE A 57 16.99 -11.54 1.68
N THR A 58 17.51 -10.50 2.33
CA THR A 58 18.57 -9.65 1.79
C THR A 58 19.89 -10.41 1.63
N LYS A 59 20.18 -11.37 2.53
CA LYS A 59 21.35 -12.25 2.43
C LYS A 59 21.24 -13.20 1.23
N ILE A 60 20.06 -13.78 0.99
CA ILE A 60 19.83 -14.72 -0.12
C ILE A 60 19.72 -13.97 -1.46
N LYS A 61 19.07 -12.81 -1.45
CA LYS A 61 18.80 -11.95 -2.62
C LYS A 61 19.40 -10.55 -2.37
N PRO A 62 20.73 -10.37 -2.51
CA PRO A 62 21.37 -9.08 -2.31
C PRO A 62 20.92 -8.04 -3.35
N PRO A 63 21.14 -6.73 -3.10
CA PRO A 63 20.86 -5.68 -4.08
C PRO A 63 21.47 -5.99 -5.46
N GLY A 64 20.68 -5.80 -6.52
CA GLY A 64 21.10 -6.11 -7.90
C GLY A 64 20.99 -7.58 -8.31
N SER A 65 20.63 -8.50 -7.40
CA SER A 65 20.39 -9.90 -7.77
C SER A 65 19.13 -10.07 -8.63
N PRO A 66 19.10 -11.02 -9.58
CA PRO A 66 17.92 -11.29 -10.42
C PRO A 66 16.64 -11.59 -9.62
N GLY A 67 16.80 -12.18 -8.43
CA GLY A 67 15.69 -12.52 -7.53
C GLY A 67 14.96 -11.32 -6.91
N ARG A 68 15.42 -10.09 -7.15
CA ARG A 68 14.75 -8.83 -6.77
C ARG A 68 13.92 -8.20 -7.88
N CYS A 69 13.90 -8.78 -9.08
CA CYS A 69 13.10 -8.28 -10.21
C CYS A 69 13.40 -6.79 -10.55
N ASP A 70 14.66 -6.37 -10.46
CA ASP A 70 15.11 -4.98 -10.67
C ASP A 70 14.49 -3.94 -9.71
N LEU A 71 13.93 -4.39 -8.58
CA LEU A 71 13.34 -3.52 -7.55
C LEU A 71 14.40 -3.04 -6.54
N ASP A 72 14.32 -1.75 -6.19
CA ASP A 72 14.93 -1.18 -4.99
C ASP A 72 14.12 -1.58 -3.75
N ILE A 73 14.51 -2.67 -3.10
CA ILE A 73 13.82 -3.23 -1.93
C ILE A 73 14.50 -2.76 -0.64
N LYS A 74 13.76 -2.05 0.21
CA LYS A 74 14.20 -1.51 1.50
C LYS A 74 13.23 -1.87 2.61
N GLY A 75 13.76 -2.11 3.80
CA GLY A 75 13.01 -2.51 4.98
C GLY A 75 13.40 -1.68 6.19
N PHE A 76 12.45 -1.40 7.08
CA PHE A 76 12.72 -0.71 8.34
C PHE A 76 11.72 -1.12 9.43
N GLY A 77 12.12 -0.93 10.69
CA GLY A 77 11.31 -1.23 11.86
C GLY A 77 10.30 -0.14 12.24
N PHE A 78 9.96 -0.05 13.52
CA PHE A 78 9.09 1.00 14.05
C PHE A 78 9.72 2.40 13.95
N LYS A 79 8.88 3.41 13.68
CA LYS A 79 9.23 4.84 13.72
C LYS A 79 8.31 5.59 14.66
N SER A 80 8.89 6.32 15.61
CA SER A 80 8.15 7.16 16.57
C SER A 80 7.42 8.32 15.91
N GLU A 81 7.91 8.80 14.77
CA GLU A 81 7.37 9.95 14.04
C GLU A 81 6.16 9.57 13.15
N GLY A 82 5.76 8.29 13.13
CA GLY A 82 4.72 7.77 12.25
C GLY A 82 5.23 7.36 10.87
N LEU A 83 4.31 7.13 9.94
CA LEU A 83 4.59 6.60 8.59
C LEU A 83 4.17 7.55 7.46
N VAL A 84 3.73 8.77 7.80
CA VAL A 84 3.24 9.78 6.84
C VAL A 84 4.22 9.97 5.69
N GLN A 85 5.52 10.06 6.00
CA GLN A 85 6.55 10.36 5.00
C GLN A 85 6.70 9.21 4.00
N GLU A 86 6.69 7.97 4.48
CA GLU A 86 6.74 6.78 3.64
C GLU A 86 5.48 6.63 2.81
N MET A 87 4.31 6.87 3.39
CA MET A 87 3.07 6.89 2.62
C MET A 87 3.08 7.98 1.55
N ARG A 88 3.55 9.20 1.86
CA ARG A 88 3.70 10.30 0.88
C ARG A 88 4.67 9.98 -0.25
N SER A 89 5.66 9.10 -0.02
CA SER A 89 6.59 8.66 -1.08
C SER A 89 5.91 7.90 -2.22
N THR A 90 4.68 7.44 -2.00
CA THR A 90 3.84 6.79 -3.03
C THR A 90 3.02 7.78 -3.87
N LYS A 91 2.92 9.06 -3.46
CA LYS A 91 2.27 10.09 -4.28
C LYS A 91 3.13 10.45 -5.48
N ALA A 92 2.47 10.83 -6.57
CA ALA A 92 3.16 11.42 -7.72
C ALA A 92 3.86 12.73 -7.30
N ASN A 93 5.13 12.84 -7.66
CA ASN A 93 5.92 14.06 -7.52
C ASN A 93 6.72 14.28 -8.81
N PRO A 94 6.22 15.11 -9.75
CA PRO A 94 6.88 15.36 -11.03
C PRO A 94 8.30 15.92 -10.90
N SER A 95 8.55 16.78 -9.90
CA SER A 95 9.88 17.37 -9.69
C SER A 95 10.95 16.35 -9.27
N GLN A 96 10.52 15.21 -8.70
CA GLN A 96 11.40 14.12 -8.29
C GLN A 96 11.32 12.91 -9.24
N ASN A 97 10.66 13.06 -10.40
CA ASN A 97 10.39 11.97 -11.34
C ASN A 97 9.71 10.76 -10.65
N VAL A 98 8.80 11.03 -9.71
CA VAL A 98 8.01 10.02 -9.00
C VAL A 98 6.62 9.97 -9.60
N VAL A 99 6.17 8.78 -9.98
CA VAL A 99 4.78 8.52 -10.36
C VAL A 99 4.05 7.87 -9.20
N GLU A 100 2.73 8.00 -9.21
CA GLU A 100 1.87 7.42 -8.20
C GLU A 100 2.01 5.90 -8.14
N GLY A 101 2.27 5.39 -6.94
CA GLY A 101 2.37 3.98 -6.62
C GLY A 101 1.15 3.49 -5.84
N MET A 102 1.39 2.65 -4.83
CA MET A 102 0.35 2.08 -3.99
C MET A 102 0.82 1.87 -2.55
N ILE A 103 -0.14 1.79 -1.63
CA ILE A 103 0.06 1.38 -0.25
C ILE A 103 -0.60 0.02 -0.03
N LEU A 104 0.11 -0.90 0.62
CA LEU A 104 -0.42 -2.14 1.14
C LEU A 104 -0.32 -2.10 2.67
N SER A 105 -1.45 -2.14 3.36
CA SER A 105 -1.51 -2.11 4.81
C SER A 105 -2.09 -3.41 5.33
N HIS A 106 -1.44 -4.00 6.34
CA HIS A 106 -2.17 -4.87 7.26
C HIS A 106 -3.25 -4.03 7.96
N ALA A 107 -4.40 -4.61 8.30
CA ALA A 107 -5.62 -3.87 8.59
C ALA A 107 -5.68 -3.10 9.94
N GLY A 108 -4.59 -2.48 10.38
CA GLY A 108 -4.60 -1.51 11.47
C GLY A 108 -5.40 -0.25 11.09
N SER A 109 -6.42 0.09 11.87
CA SER A 109 -7.34 1.21 11.58
C SER A 109 -6.63 2.54 11.40
N GLY A 110 -5.66 2.88 12.27
CA GLY A 110 -4.88 4.11 12.16
C GLY A 110 -4.13 4.25 10.84
N SER A 111 -3.41 3.20 10.43
CA SER A 111 -2.65 3.19 9.17
C SER A 111 -3.55 3.20 7.94
N ILE A 112 -4.70 2.52 7.99
CA ILE A 112 -5.71 2.58 6.92
C ILE A 112 -6.19 4.02 6.74
N MET A 113 -6.58 4.68 7.84
CA MET A 113 -7.12 6.03 7.76
C MET A 113 -6.10 7.04 7.24
N GLU A 114 -4.87 6.93 7.71
CA GLU A 114 -3.76 7.75 7.23
C GLU A 114 -3.50 7.52 5.74
N ALA A 115 -3.50 6.26 5.27
CA ALA A 115 -3.31 5.94 3.87
C ALA A 115 -4.46 6.44 2.98
N LEU A 116 -5.71 6.41 3.46
CA LEU A 116 -6.86 6.97 2.72
C LEU A 116 -6.72 8.48 2.52
N ARG A 117 -6.22 9.21 3.53
CA ARG A 117 -5.93 10.67 3.40
C ARG A 117 -4.82 10.97 2.40
N ILE A 118 -3.91 10.02 2.18
CA ILE A 118 -2.90 10.12 1.13
C ILE A 118 -3.59 10.02 -0.24
N GLY A 119 -4.72 9.33 -0.39
CA GLY A 119 -5.48 9.34 -1.64
C GLY A 119 -4.74 8.66 -2.81
N VAL A 120 -3.91 7.67 -2.49
CA VAL A 120 -3.29 6.74 -3.45
C VAL A 120 -4.00 5.39 -3.35
N PRO A 121 -3.86 4.50 -4.35
CA PRO A 121 -4.41 3.15 -4.28
C PRO A 121 -3.99 2.44 -2.99
N LEU A 122 -4.98 1.97 -2.23
CA LEU A 122 -4.80 1.26 -0.97
C LEU A 122 -5.27 -0.19 -1.11
N VAL A 123 -4.40 -1.12 -0.72
CA VAL A 123 -4.74 -2.54 -0.50
C VAL A 123 -4.68 -2.81 0.99
N VAL A 124 -5.78 -3.31 1.54
CA VAL A 124 -5.87 -3.72 2.94
C VAL A 124 -5.87 -5.23 3.02
N VAL A 125 -4.90 -5.79 3.75
CA VAL A 125 -4.76 -7.25 3.95
C VAL A 125 -5.01 -7.56 5.42
N PRO A 126 -6.21 -8.04 5.79
CA PRO A 126 -6.49 -8.43 7.16
C PRO A 126 -5.55 -9.54 7.64
N ASN A 127 -5.21 -9.53 8.93
CA ASN A 127 -4.46 -10.62 9.53
C ASN A 127 -5.42 -11.71 10.04
N PRO A 128 -5.50 -12.88 9.39
CA PRO A 128 -6.43 -13.93 9.79
C PRO A 128 -6.05 -14.60 11.12
N ALA A 129 -4.81 -14.41 11.59
CA ALA A 129 -4.34 -14.97 12.85
C ALA A 129 -4.78 -14.14 14.06
N LEU A 130 -5.23 -12.90 13.86
CA LEU A 130 -5.83 -12.08 14.91
C LEU A 130 -7.32 -12.40 14.98
N GLN A 131 -7.81 -12.71 16.18
CA GLN A 131 -9.23 -13.09 16.41
C GLN A 131 -10.23 -11.94 16.19
N ASP A 132 -9.75 -10.74 15.86
CA ASP A 132 -10.56 -9.56 15.62
C ASP A 132 -11.10 -9.53 14.19
N ASN A 133 -12.27 -10.15 14.00
CA ASN A 133 -13.07 -10.03 12.76
C ASN A 133 -13.35 -8.56 12.36
N HIS A 134 -13.14 -7.61 13.27
CA HIS A 134 -13.24 -6.18 13.01
C HIS A 134 -12.29 -5.68 11.90
N GLN A 135 -11.09 -6.27 11.78
CA GLN A 135 -10.15 -5.91 10.72
C GLN A 135 -10.69 -6.28 9.34
N GLU A 136 -11.31 -7.46 9.26
CA GLU A 136 -11.90 -7.96 8.03
C GLU A 136 -13.17 -7.17 7.66
N GLU A 137 -14.00 -6.83 8.64
CA GLU A 137 -15.19 -5.98 8.42
C GLU A 137 -14.79 -4.59 7.92
N LEU A 138 -13.80 -3.94 8.55
CA LEU A 138 -13.29 -2.65 8.08
C LEU A 138 -12.79 -2.74 6.63
N ALA A 139 -11.98 -3.75 6.32
CA ALA A 139 -11.47 -3.98 4.96
C ALA A 139 -12.60 -4.21 3.94
N ARG A 140 -13.67 -4.92 4.32
CA ARG A 140 -14.85 -5.15 3.48
C ARG A 140 -15.63 -3.85 3.24
N GLN A 141 -15.84 -3.04 4.27
CA GLN A 141 -16.60 -1.79 4.17
C GLN A 141 -15.91 -0.76 3.26
N ILE A 142 -14.61 -0.49 3.49
CA ILE A 142 -13.86 0.45 2.65
C ILE A 142 -13.74 -0.04 1.20
N ALA A 143 -13.69 -1.36 0.98
CA ALA A 143 -13.67 -1.94 -0.35
C ALA A 143 -15.03 -1.83 -1.04
N LYS A 144 -16.13 -2.00 -0.30
CA LYS A 144 -17.50 -1.81 -0.81
C LYS A 144 -17.75 -0.36 -1.25
N ASN A 145 -17.18 0.61 -0.55
CA ASN A 145 -17.25 2.03 -0.91
C ASN A 145 -16.30 2.41 -2.07
N GLY A 146 -15.47 1.47 -2.53
CA GLY A 146 -14.52 1.70 -3.63
C GLY A 146 -13.29 2.52 -3.23
N TRP A 147 -13.02 2.68 -1.93
CA TRP A 147 -11.91 3.48 -1.41
C TRP A 147 -10.60 2.71 -1.33
N ALA A 148 -10.69 1.39 -1.16
CA ALA A 148 -9.54 0.50 -1.09
C ALA A 148 -9.88 -0.88 -1.66
N ILE A 149 -8.90 -1.76 -1.68
CA ILE A 149 -9.04 -3.16 -2.07
C ILE A 149 -8.86 -4.04 -0.84
N ALA A 150 -9.84 -4.90 -0.57
CA ALA A 150 -9.62 -6.04 0.32
C ALA A 150 -8.72 -7.08 -0.40
N GLY A 151 -7.48 -7.20 0.06
CA GLY A 151 -6.48 -8.16 -0.39
C GLY A 151 -6.53 -9.46 0.41
N LYS A 152 -5.92 -10.51 -0.15
CA LYS A 152 -5.76 -11.82 0.50
C LYS A 152 -4.31 -12.27 0.41
N LEU A 153 -3.80 -12.92 1.45
CA LEU A 153 -2.41 -13.37 1.54
C LEU A 153 -2.00 -14.29 0.39
N ASP A 154 -2.88 -15.21 0.01
CA ASP A 154 -2.65 -16.19 -1.06
C ASP A 154 -2.74 -15.57 -2.47
N ARG A 155 -3.15 -14.30 -2.59
CA ARG A 155 -3.41 -13.59 -3.87
C ARG A 155 -2.91 -12.15 -3.87
N LEU A 156 -1.76 -11.90 -3.26
CA LEU A 156 -1.17 -10.55 -3.22
C LEU A 156 -0.78 -10.05 -4.63
N ALA A 157 -0.32 -10.92 -5.51
CA ALA A 157 -0.01 -10.57 -6.90
C ALA A 157 -1.24 -10.00 -7.64
N GLU A 158 -2.42 -10.63 -7.48
CA GLU A 158 -3.69 -10.12 -8.04
C GLU A 158 -4.05 -8.76 -7.43
N SER A 159 -3.68 -8.51 -6.17
CA SER A 159 -3.97 -7.25 -5.49
C SER A 159 -3.18 -6.08 -6.10
N VAL A 160 -1.98 -6.31 -6.65
CA VAL A 160 -1.22 -5.29 -7.40
C VAL A 160 -1.97 -4.86 -8.66
N GLN A 161 -2.44 -5.82 -9.46
CA GLN A 161 -3.22 -5.53 -10.66
C GLN A 161 -4.51 -4.76 -10.31
N ARG A 162 -5.22 -5.19 -9.27
CA ARG A 162 -6.43 -4.50 -8.79
C ARG A 162 -6.11 -3.06 -8.35
N ALA A 163 -4.97 -2.85 -7.69
CA ALA A 163 -4.54 -1.52 -7.27
C ALA A 163 -4.30 -0.59 -8.46
N GLU A 164 -3.77 -1.09 -9.58
CA GLU A 164 -3.63 -0.30 -10.82
C GLU A 164 -4.98 0.06 -11.47
N THR A 165 -5.95 -0.86 -11.41
CA THR A 165 -7.32 -0.58 -11.85
C THR A 165 -7.95 0.51 -10.97
N LEU A 166 -7.80 0.40 -9.65
CA LEU A 166 -8.26 1.41 -8.69
C LEU A 166 -7.59 2.77 -8.96
N ARG A 167 -6.27 2.79 -9.18
CA ARG A 167 -5.51 3.99 -9.54
C ARG A 167 -6.10 4.73 -10.74
N SER A 168 -6.47 3.98 -11.76
CA SER A 168 -7.06 4.53 -12.98
C SER A 168 -8.46 5.10 -12.73
N ALA A 169 -9.25 4.43 -11.89
CA ALA A 169 -10.59 4.89 -11.49
C ALA A 169 -10.56 6.12 -10.58
N LEU A 170 -9.62 6.20 -9.63
CA LEU A 170 -9.46 7.37 -8.76
C LEU A 170 -9.05 8.62 -9.55
N ARG A 171 -8.32 8.46 -10.66
CA ARG A 171 -7.94 9.58 -11.55
C ARG A 171 -9.05 10.03 -12.50
N SER A 172 -10.05 9.18 -12.76
CA SER A 172 -11.24 9.56 -13.52
C SER A 172 -12.35 10.17 -12.63
N TRP A 173 -12.09 10.33 -11.33
CA TRP A 173 -12.99 10.96 -10.36
C TRP A 173 -12.77 12.48 -10.26
N PRO A 174 -13.83 13.31 -10.15
CA PRO A 174 -15.24 12.94 -10.20
C PRO A 174 -15.71 12.67 -11.65
N PRO A 175 -16.70 11.78 -11.87
CA PRO A 175 -17.23 11.51 -13.19
C PRO A 175 -17.71 12.79 -13.86
N LYS A 176 -17.44 12.92 -15.17
CA LYS A 176 -17.68 14.13 -15.98
C LYS A 176 -19.13 14.65 -15.97
N ASN A 177 -20.09 13.87 -15.45
CA ASN A 177 -21.52 14.21 -15.39
C ASN A 177 -22.05 14.43 -13.95
N SER A 178 -21.17 14.56 -12.95
CA SER A 178 -21.59 14.83 -11.58
C SER A 178 -22.00 16.30 -11.47
N GLY A 179 -23.30 16.58 -11.60
CA GLY A 179 -23.85 17.91 -11.49
C GLY A 179 -23.51 18.56 -10.14
N ALA A 180 -23.00 19.80 -10.21
CA ALA A 180 -23.06 20.84 -9.20
C ALA A 180 -23.03 20.42 -7.72
N LEU A 181 -21.91 19.84 -7.26
CA LEU A 181 -21.32 20.11 -5.94
C LEU A 181 -19.82 19.86 -6.10
N LYS A 182 -19.06 20.96 -6.16
CA LYS A 182 -17.61 20.94 -6.27
C LYS A 182 -17.03 20.30 -5.02
N ASP A 183 -16.50 19.09 -5.15
CA ASP A 183 -15.52 18.61 -4.19
C ASP A 183 -14.16 18.43 -4.89
N SER A 184 -13.37 19.51 -4.89
CA SER A 184 -11.99 19.50 -5.39
C SER A 184 -11.03 18.69 -4.50
N ARG A 185 -11.53 18.12 -3.40
CA ARG A 185 -10.77 17.36 -2.40
C ARG A 185 -10.52 15.89 -2.81
N GLY A 186 -11.12 15.40 -3.89
CA GLY A 186 -10.93 14.03 -4.38
C GLY A 186 -11.43 12.95 -3.40
N LEU A 187 -10.91 11.72 -3.51
CA LEU A 187 -11.29 10.60 -2.62
C LEU A 187 -11.14 10.97 -1.13
N ALA A 188 -10.06 11.67 -0.77
CA ALA A 188 -9.80 12.05 0.61
C ALA A 188 -10.92 12.91 1.21
N GLY A 189 -11.44 13.89 0.46
CA GLY A 189 -12.57 14.71 0.92
C GLY A 189 -13.87 13.92 1.08
N VAL A 190 -14.15 12.99 0.17
CA VAL A 190 -15.34 12.12 0.27
C VAL A 190 -15.25 11.22 1.50
N VAL A 191 -14.06 10.64 1.74
CA VAL A 191 -13.80 9.81 2.92
C VAL A 191 -13.93 10.64 4.20
N GLU A 192 -13.48 11.90 4.20
CA GLU A 192 -13.63 12.83 5.33
C GLU A 192 -15.09 13.15 5.64
N ASP A 193 -15.86 13.48 4.61
CA ASP A 193 -17.27 13.83 4.76
C ASP A 193 -18.13 12.63 5.19
N GLU A 194 -17.89 11.43 4.63
CA GLU A 194 -18.65 10.23 4.97
C GLU A 194 -18.33 9.66 6.35
N LEU A 195 -17.07 9.73 6.78
CA LEU A 195 -16.64 9.19 8.08
C LEU A 195 -16.65 10.25 9.20
N GLY A 196 -17.00 11.50 8.89
CA GLY A 196 -17.22 12.55 9.88
C GLY A 196 -15.96 13.01 10.60
N PHE A 197 -14.81 13.04 9.91
CA PHE A 197 -13.57 13.51 10.52
C PHE A 197 -13.57 15.04 10.58
N LEU A 198 -13.76 15.59 11.78
CA LEU A 198 -13.44 16.98 12.08
C LEU A 198 -11.94 17.06 12.44
N ASP A 199 -11.24 18.01 11.83
CA ASP A 199 -9.83 18.35 12.10
C ASP A 199 -9.51 18.51 13.60
#